data_AF-A0A2N7VX15-F1
#
_entry.id   AF-A0A2N7VX15-F1
#
_cell.length_a   1.000
_cell.length_b   1.000
_cell.length_c   1.000
_cell.angle_alpha   90.00
_cell.angle_beta   90.00
_cell.angle_gamma   90.00
#
_symmetry.space_group_name_H-M   'P 1'
#
loop_
_entity.id
_entity.type
_entity.pdbx_description
1 polymer ?
#
loop_
_entity_poly.entity_id
_entity_poly.type
_entity_poly.pdbx_seq_one_letter_code
_entity_poly.pdbx_strand_id
1 'polypeptide(L)'
;MIDVVRYGDSIVLESCECDEHLFLGIVSRKNGRRHPLQLTTEVAEPDKFPGTDYQWRLLPVVGGKRKWGDPVSFADRVRLQMVDDKGQSRMLAVSHLDDRSIMAERRPARIECCTWWLSYSRELAVGRDGRVTPAGEFAPHVHYGMVNYVTLVNRAGYLGAVDDQYRILRKRTALVEDLPEKGKSVWWRLYRSTSDAVAVARQELRSSTPQETAARSLSVV
;
A
#
# COMPACT_ATOMS: atom_id res chain seq x y z
N MET A 1 -12.51 -7.69 -16.23
CA MET A 1 -13.48 -6.99 -15.38
C MET A 1 -12.70 -6.37 -14.24
N ILE A 2 -12.77 -5.05 -14.06
CA ILE A 2 -12.02 -4.35 -12.99
C ILE A 2 -12.82 -4.53 -11.70
N ASP A 3 -12.20 -5.12 -10.68
CA ASP A 3 -12.89 -5.45 -9.44
C ASP A 3 -12.77 -4.34 -8.40
N VAL A 4 -13.84 -4.08 -7.65
CA VAL A 4 -13.97 -2.99 -6.69
C VAL A 4 -13.52 -3.45 -5.31
N VAL A 5 -12.76 -2.61 -4.61
CA VAL A 5 -12.35 -2.88 -3.23
C VAL A 5 -13.54 -2.63 -2.29
N ARG A 6 -13.81 -3.59 -1.40
CA ARG A 6 -14.93 -3.54 -0.45
C ARG A 6 -14.44 -3.64 0.99
N TYR A 7 -15.24 -3.11 1.91
CA TYR A 7 -15.02 -3.33 3.33
C TYR A 7 -15.14 -4.81 3.69
N GLY A 8 -14.21 -5.31 4.49
CA GLY A 8 -14.08 -6.73 4.85
C GLY A 8 -13.05 -7.48 4.00
N ASP A 9 -12.66 -6.93 2.84
CA ASP A 9 -11.65 -7.53 1.98
C ASP A 9 -10.28 -7.58 2.67
N SER A 10 -9.54 -8.66 2.42
CA SER A 10 -8.10 -8.73 2.66
C SER A 10 -7.36 -8.15 1.46
N ILE A 11 -6.51 -7.17 1.72
CA ILE A 11 -5.72 -6.45 0.72
C ILE A 11 -4.23 -6.54 1.06
N VAL A 12 -3.38 -6.40 0.05
CA VAL A 12 -1.96 -6.08 0.21
C VAL A 12 -1.71 -4.70 -0.39
N LEU A 13 -0.79 -3.95 0.22
CA LEU A 13 -0.42 -2.62 -0.24
C LEU A 13 0.96 -2.68 -0.89
N GLU A 14 1.00 -2.51 -2.21
CA GLU A 14 2.24 -2.39 -2.98
C GLU A 14 2.69 -0.92 -2.98
N SER A 15 3.96 -0.68 -2.66
CA SER A 15 4.58 0.63 -2.76
C SER A 15 4.79 1.03 -4.21
N CYS A 16 4.42 2.26 -4.58
CA CYS A 16 4.73 2.83 -5.89
C CYS A 16 6.04 3.61 -5.91
N GLU A 17 6.80 3.60 -4.82
CA GLU A 17 7.98 4.44 -4.63
C GLU A 17 9.14 4.10 -5.58
N CYS A 18 9.27 2.82 -5.93
CA CYS A 18 10.29 2.29 -6.84
C CYS A 18 9.66 1.29 -7.82
N ASP A 19 10.43 0.89 -8.83
CA ASP A 19 9.98 -0.08 -9.84
C ASP A 19 9.96 -1.53 -9.31
N GLU A 20 10.52 -1.78 -8.13
CA GLU A 20 10.45 -3.09 -7.47
C GLU A 20 9.09 -3.32 -6.79
N HIS A 21 8.62 -4.56 -6.83
CA HIS A 21 7.40 -4.99 -6.13
C HIS A 21 7.65 -5.14 -4.63
N LEU A 22 7.51 -4.04 -3.89
CA LEU A 22 7.64 -4.03 -2.44
C LEU A 22 6.28 -3.83 -1.77
N PHE A 23 6.01 -4.59 -0.71
CA PHE A 23 4.71 -4.65 -0.06
C PHE A 23 4.80 -4.32 1.42
N LEU A 24 3.78 -3.62 1.93
CA LEU A 24 3.63 -3.35 3.36
C LEU A 24 3.31 -4.64 4.12
N GLY A 25 4.24 -5.08 4.96
CA GLY A 25 4.04 -6.17 5.89
C GLY A 25 4.52 -5.86 7.30
N ILE A 26 4.46 -6.87 8.16
CA ILE A 26 5.01 -6.83 9.53
C ILE A 26 6.32 -7.60 9.63
N VAL A 27 7.20 -7.08 10.48
CA VAL A 27 8.37 -7.83 10.95
C VAL A 27 7.96 -8.61 12.19
N SER A 28 8.00 -9.94 12.11
CA SER A 28 7.67 -10.81 13.24
C SER A 28 8.55 -10.51 14.46
N ARG A 29 8.07 -10.82 15.67
CA ARG A 29 8.83 -10.57 16.92
C ARG A 29 10.18 -11.27 16.97
N LYS A 30 10.34 -12.38 16.26
CA LYS A 30 11.61 -13.12 16.22
C LYS A 30 12.68 -12.33 15.48
N ASN A 31 12.27 -11.53 14.49
CA ASN A 31 13.15 -10.82 13.56
C ASN A 31 13.17 -9.30 13.81
N GLY A 32 12.25 -8.78 14.63
CA GLY A 32 12.08 -7.35 14.90
C GLY A 32 12.15 -6.98 16.38
N ARG A 33 11.64 -5.80 16.71
CA ARG A 33 11.56 -5.34 18.11
C ARG A 33 10.71 -6.29 18.95
N ARG A 34 11.23 -6.68 20.11
CA ARG A 34 10.53 -7.51 21.08
C ARG A 34 9.55 -6.69 21.93
N HIS A 35 8.58 -6.03 21.29
CA HIS A 35 7.52 -5.33 22.00
C HIS A 35 6.21 -6.14 21.95
N PRO A 36 5.55 -6.43 23.09
CA PRO A 36 4.39 -7.31 23.09
C PRO A 36 3.16 -6.69 22.42
N LEU A 37 3.07 -5.35 22.41
CA LEU A 37 1.91 -4.62 21.90
C LEU A 37 2.11 -4.08 20.49
N GLN A 38 3.34 -4.01 19.98
CA GLN A 38 3.65 -3.38 18.69
C GLN A 38 4.59 -4.28 17.90
N LEU A 39 4.31 -4.43 16.60
CA LEU A 39 5.28 -4.97 15.66
C LEU A 39 5.71 -3.87 14.70
N THR A 40 6.99 -3.91 14.33
CA THR A 40 7.53 -3.05 13.28
C THR A 40 6.86 -3.40 11.95
N THR A 41 6.53 -2.40 11.16
CA THR A 41 6.11 -2.57 9.77
C THR A 41 7.27 -2.28 8.82
N GLU A 42 7.32 -3.02 7.73
CA GLU A 42 8.35 -2.93 6.70
C GLU A 42 7.70 -2.96 5.32
N VAL A 43 8.31 -2.27 4.36
CA VAL A 43 7.98 -2.40 2.93
C VAL A 43 9.07 -3.26 2.29
N ALA A 44 8.72 -4.50 1.94
CA ALA A 44 9.67 -5.56 1.59
C ALA A 44 9.23 -6.38 0.37
N GLU A 45 10.16 -7.17 -0.15
CA GLU A 45 9.95 -8.15 -1.21
C GLU A 45 8.86 -9.16 -0.80
N PRO A 46 8.05 -9.69 -1.76
CA PRO A 46 6.87 -10.50 -1.46
C PRO A 46 7.14 -11.86 -0.79
N ASP A 47 8.38 -12.33 -0.83
CA ASP A 47 8.84 -13.62 -0.32
C ASP A 47 9.69 -13.52 0.95
N LYS A 48 9.95 -12.30 1.45
CA LYS A 48 10.73 -12.08 2.68
C LYS A 48 10.00 -12.60 3.93
N PHE A 49 8.68 -12.46 3.97
CA PHE A 49 7.82 -12.90 5.08
C PHE A 49 6.72 -13.86 4.60
N PRO A 50 6.05 -14.60 5.49
CA PRO A 50 4.84 -15.33 5.14
C PRO A 50 3.81 -14.42 4.47
N GLY A 51 3.10 -14.92 3.45
CA GLY A 51 2.12 -14.11 2.70
C GLY A 51 1.04 -13.44 3.58
N THR A 52 0.67 -14.08 4.70
CA THR A 52 -0.27 -13.53 5.70
C THR A 52 0.23 -12.27 6.38
N ASP A 53 1.55 -12.07 6.47
CA ASP A 53 2.17 -10.92 7.14
C ASP A 53 2.13 -9.65 6.28
N TYR A 54 1.69 -9.75 5.02
CA TYR A 54 1.40 -8.61 4.13
C TYR A 54 -0.10 -8.31 4.01
N GLN A 55 -0.96 -9.17 4.54
CA GLN A 55 -2.41 -9.05 4.37
C GLN A 55 -3.04 -8.18 5.45
N TRP A 56 -3.73 -7.14 4.99
CA TRP A 56 -4.48 -6.21 5.82
C TRP A 56 -5.95 -6.31 5.45
N ARG A 57 -6.81 -6.61 6.41
CA ARG A 57 -8.25 -6.49 6.27
C ARG A 57 -8.67 -5.03 6.37
N LEU A 58 -9.41 -4.57 5.37
CA LEU A 58 -9.97 -3.23 5.36
C LEU A 58 -11.28 -3.19 6.15
N LEU A 59 -11.33 -2.37 7.19
CA LEU A 59 -12.47 -2.28 8.11
C LEU A 59 -13.10 -0.88 8.07
N PRO A 60 -14.43 -0.79 8.21
CA PRO A 60 -15.07 0.50 8.47
C PRO A 60 -14.68 1.00 9.87
N VAL A 61 -14.73 2.31 10.07
CA VAL A 61 -14.61 2.91 11.42
C VAL A 61 -15.80 2.49 12.28
N VAL A 62 -15.55 2.23 13.57
CA VAL A 62 -16.62 1.88 14.54
C VAL A 62 -17.63 3.02 14.63
N GLY A 63 -18.92 2.72 14.51
CA GLY A 63 -19.98 3.72 14.50
C GLY A 63 -20.08 4.53 13.19
N GLY A 64 -19.30 4.17 12.17
CA GLY A 64 -19.42 4.74 10.82
C GLY A 64 -20.67 4.25 10.07
N LYS A 65 -21.01 4.94 8.98
CA LYS A 65 -22.14 4.56 8.11
C LYS A 65 -21.86 3.33 7.24
N ARG A 66 -20.59 3.06 6.95
CA ARG A 66 -20.13 1.97 6.07
C ARG A 66 -20.21 0.62 6.76
N LYS A 67 -20.60 -0.41 6.01
CA LYS A 67 -20.74 -1.79 6.47
C LYS A 67 -19.84 -2.73 5.66
N TRP A 68 -19.70 -3.96 6.14
CA TRP A 68 -19.03 -5.02 5.39
C TRP A 68 -19.71 -5.23 4.03
N GLY A 69 -18.89 -5.41 2.99
CA GLY A 69 -19.34 -5.57 1.60
C GLY A 69 -19.60 -4.26 0.86
N ASP A 70 -19.72 -3.11 1.55
CA ASP A 70 -19.86 -1.82 0.88
C ASP A 70 -18.60 -1.49 0.06
N PRO A 71 -18.73 -0.87 -1.12
CA PRO A 71 -17.58 -0.41 -1.89
C PRO A 71 -16.90 0.75 -1.16
N VAL A 72 -15.57 0.78 -1.25
CA VAL A 72 -14.74 1.82 -0.65
C VAL A 72 -14.68 3.02 -1.59
N SER A 73 -14.99 4.19 -1.07
CA SER A 73 -15.04 5.45 -1.85
C SER A 73 -13.98 6.46 -1.41
N PHE A 74 -13.83 7.49 -2.23
CA PHE A 74 -12.94 8.61 -1.93
C PHE A 74 -13.32 9.28 -0.61
N ALA A 75 -12.32 9.67 0.18
CA ALA A 75 -12.45 10.27 1.51
C ALA A 75 -13.19 9.40 2.53
N ASP A 76 -13.32 8.10 2.29
CA ASP A 76 -13.77 7.19 3.33
C ASP A 76 -12.72 7.12 4.46
N ARG A 77 -13.21 7.01 5.70
CA ARG A 77 -12.38 6.68 6.86
C ARG A 77 -12.34 5.17 7.02
N VAL A 78 -11.14 4.61 6.98
CA VAL A 78 -10.88 3.17 7.03
C VAL A 78 -9.97 2.84 8.21
N ARG A 79 -9.96 1.56 8.58
CA ARG A 79 -8.95 1.00 9.48
C ARG A 79 -8.39 -0.25 8.84
N LEU A 80 -7.10 -0.49 9.01
CA LEU A 80 -6.43 -1.67 8.48
C LEU A 80 -6.08 -2.60 9.64
N GLN A 81 -6.56 -3.84 9.57
CA GLN A 81 -6.36 -4.85 10.60
C GLN A 81 -5.67 -6.08 10.03
N MET A 82 -4.78 -6.69 10.78
CA MET A 82 -4.29 -8.04 10.48
C MET A 82 -4.30 -8.93 11.71
N VAL A 83 -3.98 -10.21 11.51
CA VAL A 83 -3.81 -11.20 12.58
C VAL A 83 -2.38 -11.73 12.49
N ASP A 84 -1.61 -11.61 13.57
CA ASP A 84 -0.22 -12.09 13.60
C ASP A 84 -0.10 -13.61 13.78
N ASP A 85 1.13 -14.13 13.74
CA ASP A 85 1.45 -15.56 13.95
C ASP A 85 1.02 -16.12 15.32
N LYS A 86 0.65 -15.24 16.26
CA LYS A 86 0.13 -15.58 17.59
C LYS A 86 -1.39 -15.40 17.69
N GLY A 87 -2.08 -15.23 16.57
CA GLY A 87 -3.53 -15.02 16.53
C GLY A 87 -3.98 -13.69 17.11
N GLN A 88 -3.06 -12.72 17.32
CA GLN A 88 -3.42 -11.42 17.87
C GLN A 88 -3.84 -10.47 16.75
N SER A 89 -5.02 -9.89 16.88
CA SER A 89 -5.45 -8.80 15.99
C SER A 89 -4.59 -7.54 16.23
N ARG A 90 -4.12 -6.95 15.14
CA ARG A 90 -3.31 -5.72 15.16
C ARG A 90 -3.85 -4.72 14.16
N MET A 91 -3.83 -3.45 14.53
CA MET A 91 -4.23 -2.35 13.67
C MET A 91 -2.99 -1.66 13.13
N LEU A 92 -3.00 -1.28 11.85
CA LEU A 92 -2.01 -0.33 11.33
C LEU A 92 -2.25 1.02 12.00
N ALA A 93 -1.27 1.51 12.74
CA ALA A 93 -1.42 2.72 13.52
C ALA A 93 -0.15 3.57 13.54
N VAL A 94 -0.35 4.87 13.70
CA VAL A 94 0.70 5.80 14.10
C VAL A 94 1.05 5.54 15.56
N SER A 95 2.31 5.21 15.82
CA SER A 95 2.84 4.93 17.15
C SER A 95 2.67 6.12 18.07
N HIS A 96 2.03 5.91 19.22
CA HIS A 96 1.86 6.94 20.25
C HIS A 96 3.16 7.27 21.00
N LEU A 97 4.25 6.52 20.76
CA LEU A 97 5.54 6.74 21.42
C LEU A 97 6.33 7.89 20.78
N ASP A 98 6.16 8.10 19.48
CA ASP A 98 6.89 9.11 18.70
C ASP A 98 6.03 9.90 17.71
N ASP A 99 4.72 9.60 17.64
CA ASP A 99 3.73 10.19 16.74
C ASP A 99 4.13 10.19 15.25
N ARG A 100 5.08 9.32 14.86
CA ARG A 100 5.69 9.32 13.52
C ARG A 100 5.89 7.93 12.95
N SER A 101 6.30 6.96 13.76
CA SER A 101 6.50 5.60 13.28
C SER A 101 5.16 4.93 13.01
N ILE A 102 5.06 4.23 11.89
CA ILE A 102 3.89 3.37 11.63
C ILE A 102 4.21 1.98 12.17
N MET A 103 3.25 1.38 12.87
CA MET A 103 3.41 0.10 13.56
C MET A 103 2.13 -0.72 13.46
N ALA A 104 2.24 -2.03 13.64
CA ALA A 104 1.10 -2.92 13.84
C ALA A 104 0.78 -3.07 15.35
N GLU A 105 -0.20 -2.32 15.83
CA GLU A 105 -0.54 -2.22 17.25
C GLU A 105 -1.70 -3.12 17.66
N ARG A 106 -1.52 -3.91 18.72
CA ARG A 106 -2.59 -4.77 19.27
C ARG A 106 -3.69 -3.96 19.96
N ARG A 107 -3.33 -2.85 20.61
CA ARG A 107 -4.25 -1.96 21.34
C ARG A 107 -3.85 -0.51 21.08
N PRO A 108 -4.31 0.08 19.97
CA PRO A 108 -4.06 1.49 19.69
C PRO A 108 -4.50 2.36 20.87
N ALA A 109 -3.63 3.25 21.33
CA ALA A 109 -3.91 4.11 22.47
C ALA A 109 -5.11 5.04 22.24
N ARG A 110 -5.32 5.45 20.99
CA ARG A 110 -6.42 6.31 20.54
C ARG A 110 -6.96 5.81 19.21
N ILE A 111 -8.26 6.01 18.95
CA ILE A 111 -8.89 5.54 17.71
C ILE A 111 -8.38 6.30 16.49
N GLU A 112 -7.99 7.56 16.67
CA GLU A 112 -7.44 8.42 15.63
C GLU A 112 -6.11 7.89 15.12
N CYS A 113 -5.29 7.27 15.98
CA CYS A 113 -3.99 6.70 15.60
C CYS A 113 -4.13 5.56 14.58
N CYS A 114 -5.27 4.87 14.53
CA CYS A 114 -5.50 3.74 13.61
C CYS A 114 -6.63 3.99 12.58
N THR A 115 -7.11 5.23 12.50
CA THR A 115 -8.11 5.66 11.51
C THR A 115 -7.42 6.41 10.38
N TRP A 116 -7.58 5.92 9.17
CA TRP A 116 -6.93 6.46 7.97
C TRP A 116 -8.00 7.02 7.03
N TRP A 117 -7.81 8.24 6.54
CA TRP A 117 -8.56 8.76 5.41
C TRP A 117 -7.98 8.18 4.13
N LEU A 118 -8.82 7.55 3.33
CA LEU A 118 -8.41 6.99 2.06
C LEU A 118 -8.67 8.01 0.96
N SER A 119 -7.62 8.33 0.20
CA SER A 119 -7.70 9.14 -1.03
C SER A 119 -7.08 8.33 -2.16
N TYR A 120 -7.52 8.58 -3.40
CA TYR A 120 -6.94 7.92 -4.55
C TYR A 120 -7.12 8.74 -5.82
N SER A 121 -6.31 8.40 -6.81
CA SER A 121 -6.38 8.93 -8.16
C SER A 121 -6.09 7.81 -9.17
N ARG A 122 -6.65 7.91 -10.37
CA ARG A 122 -6.29 7.00 -11.48
C ARG A 122 -4.99 7.39 -12.14
N GLU A 123 -4.66 8.67 -12.10
CA GLU A 123 -3.48 9.22 -12.72
C GLU A 123 -2.69 10.07 -11.71
N LEU A 124 -1.38 10.07 -11.88
CA LEU A 124 -0.46 10.92 -11.13
C LEU A 124 0.29 11.80 -12.14
N ALA A 125 0.32 13.10 -11.90
CA ALA A 125 1.11 14.04 -12.67
C ALA A 125 2.36 14.46 -11.89
N VAL A 126 3.47 14.59 -12.61
CA VAL A 126 4.71 15.17 -12.07
C VAL A 126 4.68 16.66 -12.36
N GLY A 127 4.65 17.47 -11.31
CA GLY A 127 4.75 18.92 -11.40
C GLY A 127 6.14 19.38 -11.86
N ARG A 128 6.25 20.66 -12.24
CA ARG A 128 7.56 21.25 -12.64
C ARG A 128 8.58 21.27 -11.51
N ASP A 129 8.11 21.27 -10.26
CA ASP A 129 8.89 21.16 -9.04
C ASP A 129 9.32 19.70 -8.73
N GLY A 130 8.87 18.73 -9.53
CA GLY A 130 9.13 17.31 -9.35
C GLY A 130 8.15 16.60 -8.40
N ARG A 131 7.21 17.35 -7.79
CA ARG A 131 6.21 16.78 -6.88
C ARG A 131 5.21 15.95 -7.65
N VAL A 132 4.82 14.82 -7.08
CA VAL A 132 3.82 13.93 -7.69
C VAL A 132 2.47 14.18 -7.04
N THR A 133 1.51 14.64 -7.85
CA THR A 133 0.16 15.03 -7.40
C THR A 133 -0.90 14.22 -8.15
N PRO A 134 -2.09 14.01 -7.54
CA PRO A 134 -3.20 13.37 -8.23
C PRO A 134 -3.64 14.21 -9.44
N ALA A 135 -3.93 13.54 -10.55
CA ALA A 135 -4.43 14.15 -11.78
C ALA A 135 -5.60 13.33 -12.36
N GLY A 136 -6.34 13.95 -13.27
CA GLY A 136 -7.45 13.31 -13.96
C GLY A 136 -8.74 13.20 -13.14
N GLU A 137 -9.67 12.39 -13.65
CA GLU A 137 -10.99 12.20 -13.04
C GLU A 137 -10.97 11.17 -11.90
N PHE A 138 -11.78 11.45 -10.87
CA PHE A 138 -11.95 10.56 -9.73
C PHE A 138 -13.00 9.49 -10.04
N ALA A 139 -12.62 8.22 -9.88
CA ALA A 139 -13.59 7.13 -9.88
C ALA A 139 -14.49 7.20 -8.63
N PRO A 140 -15.73 6.69 -8.68
CA PRO A 140 -16.60 6.66 -7.51
C PRO A 140 -16.10 5.71 -6.40
N HIS A 141 -15.31 4.70 -6.78
CA HIS A 141 -14.79 3.67 -5.88
C HIS A 141 -13.34 3.30 -6.20
N VAL A 142 -12.66 2.76 -5.19
CA VAL A 142 -11.33 2.16 -5.33
C VAL A 142 -11.45 0.82 -6.03
N HIS A 143 -10.52 0.55 -6.94
CA HIS A 143 -10.40 -0.73 -7.64
C HIS A 143 -9.04 -1.37 -7.38
N TYR A 144 -9.01 -2.69 -7.44
CA TYR A 144 -7.79 -3.48 -7.36
C TYR A 144 -6.88 -3.27 -8.57
N GLY A 145 -5.59 -3.53 -8.36
CA GLY A 145 -4.57 -3.55 -9.40
C GLY A 145 -3.97 -2.18 -9.69
N MET A 146 -3.57 -1.98 -10.94
CA MET A 146 -2.84 -0.80 -11.40
C MET A 146 -3.73 0.40 -11.74
N VAL A 147 -5.04 0.26 -11.56
CA VAL A 147 -6.04 1.26 -11.96
C VAL A 147 -6.01 2.51 -11.09
N ASN A 148 -5.66 2.37 -9.81
CA ASN A 148 -5.65 3.50 -8.88
C ASN A 148 -4.35 3.54 -8.08
N TYR A 149 -3.88 4.76 -7.86
CA TYR A 149 -2.90 5.12 -6.86
C TYR A 149 -3.65 5.58 -5.61
N VAL A 150 -3.46 4.88 -4.51
CA VAL A 150 -4.11 5.13 -3.23
C VAL A 150 -3.12 5.79 -2.28
N THR A 151 -3.60 6.71 -1.46
CA THR A 151 -2.86 7.22 -0.31
C THR A 151 -3.72 7.13 0.94
N LEU A 152 -3.06 6.94 2.08
CA LEU A 152 -3.69 6.78 3.39
C LEU A 152 -3.20 7.92 4.27
N VAL A 153 -4.12 8.75 4.73
CA VAL A 153 -3.82 9.96 5.51
C VAL A 153 -4.25 9.76 6.95
N ASN A 154 -3.37 10.04 7.91
CA ASN A 154 -3.67 10.05 9.34
C ASN A 154 -3.29 11.41 9.92
N ARG A 155 -4.23 12.06 10.62
CA ARG A 155 -4.12 13.44 11.09
C ARG A 155 -3.81 14.37 9.89
N ALA A 156 -2.57 14.82 9.75
CA ALA A 156 -2.11 15.67 8.65
C ALA A 156 -1.02 15.01 7.80
N GLY A 157 -0.64 13.76 8.08
CA GLY A 157 0.43 13.08 7.37
C GLY A 157 -0.04 11.85 6.58
N TYR A 158 0.81 11.43 5.66
CA TYR A 158 0.60 10.32 4.74
C TYR A 158 1.36 9.08 5.20
N LEU A 159 0.79 7.90 4.98
CA LEU A 159 1.52 6.64 5.07
C LEU A 159 2.57 6.59 3.96
N GLY A 160 3.84 6.71 4.33
CA GLY A 160 4.96 6.70 3.39
C GLY A 160 5.86 5.47 3.53
N ALA A 161 6.34 4.96 2.40
CA ALA A 161 7.49 4.07 2.30
C ALA A 161 8.75 4.93 2.12
N VAL A 162 9.66 4.91 3.09
CA VAL A 162 10.87 5.73 3.08
C VAL A 162 12.10 4.87 3.34
N ASP A 163 13.26 5.33 2.89
CA ASP A 163 14.50 4.62 3.14
C ASP A 163 14.77 4.52 4.65
N ASP A 164 15.25 3.35 5.06
CA ASP A 164 15.71 3.13 6.42
C ASP A 164 17.14 3.67 6.58
N GLN A 165 17.31 4.66 7.44
CA GLN A 165 18.60 5.32 7.65
C GLN A 165 19.68 4.34 8.14
N TYR A 166 19.26 3.30 8.86
CA TYR A 166 20.14 2.27 9.40
C TYR A 166 20.30 1.06 8.47
N ARG A 167 19.58 1.02 7.35
CA ARG A 167 19.57 -0.08 6.37
C ARG A 167 19.31 -1.46 7.00
N ILE A 168 18.56 -1.50 8.10
CA ILE A 168 18.11 -2.73 8.76
C ILE A 168 16.87 -3.26 8.02
N LEU A 169 15.99 -2.34 7.63
CA LEU A 169 14.81 -2.63 6.84
C LEU A 169 15.07 -2.29 5.37
N ARG A 170 14.39 -3.01 4.46
CA ARG A 170 14.40 -2.70 3.03
C ARG A 170 13.90 -1.27 2.81
N LYS A 171 12.69 -1.00 3.30
CA LYS A 171 12.14 0.35 3.50
C LYS A 171 11.33 0.39 4.79
N ARG A 172 11.44 1.48 5.52
CA ARG A 172 10.64 1.70 6.73
C ARG A 172 9.33 2.41 6.36
N THR A 173 8.32 2.22 7.20
CA THR A 173 7.09 3.01 7.10
C THR A 173 7.12 4.17 8.08
N ALA A 174 6.67 5.34 7.62
CA ALA A 174 6.63 6.54 8.43
C ALA A 174 5.40 7.39 8.08
N LEU A 175 4.96 8.20 9.03
CA LEU A 175 4.01 9.29 8.79
C LEU A 175 4.78 10.48 8.18
N VAL A 176 4.52 10.79 6.92
CA VAL A 176 5.14 11.90 6.19
C VAL A 176 4.19 13.10 6.25
N GLU A 177 4.62 14.21 6.85
CA GLU A 177 3.73 15.35 7.14
C GLU A 177 3.26 16.11 5.88
N ASP A 178 4.05 16.09 4.80
CA ASP A 178 3.74 16.75 3.53
C ASP A 178 3.79 15.77 2.34
N LEU A 179 3.24 16.18 1.20
CA LEU A 179 3.51 15.49 -0.05
C LEU A 179 5.03 15.50 -0.32
N PRO A 180 5.62 14.36 -0.70
CA PRO A 180 7.05 14.27 -0.91
C PRO A 180 7.47 15.22 -2.05
N GLU A 181 8.64 15.86 -1.90
CA GLU A 181 9.17 16.78 -2.90
C GLU A 181 9.34 16.12 -4.27
N LYS A 182 9.66 14.82 -4.28
CA LYS A 182 9.82 14.00 -5.49
C LYS A 182 9.38 12.57 -5.22
N GLY A 183 9.08 11.86 -6.30
CA GLY A 183 8.78 10.43 -6.27
C GLY A 183 7.39 10.11 -5.72
N LYS A 184 7.17 8.83 -5.43
CA LYS A 184 5.85 8.28 -5.13
C LYS A 184 5.75 7.58 -3.78
N SER A 185 6.56 8.01 -2.80
CA SER A 185 6.69 7.34 -1.49
C SER A 185 5.39 7.19 -0.70
N VAL A 186 4.40 8.05 -0.95
CA VAL A 186 3.10 8.03 -0.26
C VAL A 186 1.98 7.38 -1.07
N TRP A 187 2.30 6.86 -2.26
CA TRP A 187 1.35 6.24 -3.18
C TRP A 187 1.49 4.73 -3.16
N TRP A 188 0.33 4.08 -3.14
CA TRP A 188 0.19 2.63 -2.98
C TRP A 188 -0.77 2.09 -4.03
N ARG A 189 -0.60 0.82 -4.39
CA ARG A 189 -1.60 0.05 -5.14
C ARG A 189 -2.15 -1.05 -4.27
N LEU A 190 -3.42 -1.38 -4.47
CA LEU A 190 -4.12 -2.40 -3.69
C LEU A 190 -4.30 -3.66 -4.53
N TYR A 191 -3.88 -4.81 -4.01
CA TYR A 191 -4.10 -6.12 -4.62
C TYR A 191 -4.73 -7.07 -3.60
N ARG A 192 -5.26 -8.21 -4.05
CA ARG A 192 -5.81 -9.24 -3.15
C ARG A 192 -4.70 -10.08 -2.50
N SER A 193 -3.58 -10.24 -3.19
CA SER A 193 -2.42 -10.99 -2.72
C SER A 193 -1.13 -10.44 -3.33
N THR A 194 0.02 -10.79 -2.76
CA THR A 194 1.33 -10.46 -3.34
C THR A 194 1.54 -11.16 -4.69
N SER A 195 1.04 -12.40 -4.84
CA SER A 195 1.09 -13.17 -6.09
C SER A 195 0.31 -12.52 -7.23
N ASP A 196 -0.85 -11.93 -6.93
CA ASP A 196 -1.68 -11.23 -7.93
C ASP A 196 -0.91 -10.05 -8.53
N ALA A 197 -0.22 -9.27 -7.69
CA ALA A 197 0.59 -8.14 -8.12
C ALA A 197 1.75 -8.58 -9.03
N VAL A 198 2.51 -9.60 -8.61
CA VAL A 198 3.64 -10.12 -9.40
C VAL A 198 3.18 -10.74 -10.73
N ALA A 199 2.00 -11.37 -10.76
CA ALA A 199 1.44 -11.92 -11.98
C ALA A 199 1.04 -10.84 -12.99
N VAL A 200 0.40 -9.76 -12.54
CA VAL A 200 0.02 -8.62 -13.39
C VAL A 200 1.26 -7.98 -14.02
N ALA A 201 2.31 -7.74 -13.22
CA ALA A 201 3.54 -7.15 -13.73
C ALA A 201 4.24 -8.00 -14.79
N ARG A 202 4.23 -9.33 -14.64
CA ARG A 202 4.77 -10.26 -15.64
C ARG A 202 3.99 -10.23 -16.96
N GLN A 203 2.69 -9.97 -16.91
CA GLN A 203 1.87 -9.84 -18.12
C GLN A 203 2.16 -8.52 -18.85
N GLU A 204 2.32 -7.41 -18.12
CA GLU A 204 2.68 -6.13 -18.72
C GLU A 204 4.04 -6.19 -19.41
N LEU A 205 5.06 -6.74 -18.74
CA LEU A 205 6.41 -6.90 -19.32
C LEU A 205 6.38 -7.71 -20.63
N ARG A 206 5.54 -8.75 -20.70
CA ARG A 206 5.36 -9.57 -21.91
C ARG A 206 4.62 -8.85 -23.03
N SER A 207 3.72 -7.93 -22.69
CA SER A 207 2.97 -7.11 -23.65
C SER A 207 3.76 -5.91 -24.18
N SER A 208 4.77 -5.46 -23.44
CA SER A 208 5.65 -4.34 -23.82
C SER A 208 6.85 -4.75 -24.68
N THR A 209 7.08 -6.06 -24.91
CA THR A 209 8.12 -6.51 -25.84
C THR A 209 7.63 -6.34 -27.27
N PRO A 210 8.26 -5.49 -28.12
CA PRO A 210 7.88 -5.41 -29.52
C PRO A 210 8.11 -6.79 -30.17
N GLN A 211 7.09 -7.33 -30.83
CA GLN A 211 7.28 -8.40 -31.80
C GLN A 211 8.25 -7.89 -32.87
N GLU A 212 9.48 -8.38 -32.83
CA GLU A 212 10.43 -8.27 -33.93
C GLU A 212 9.73 -8.74 -35.21
N THR A 213 9.37 -7.78 -36.05
CA THR A 213 8.89 -8.04 -37.41
C THR A 213 10.00 -8.77 -38.14
N ALA A 214 9.82 -10.08 -38.32
CA ALA A 214 10.66 -10.88 -39.20
C ALA A 214 10.73 -10.21 -40.58
N ALA A 215 11.93 -9.80 -40.95
CA ALA A 215 12.23 -9.16 -42.22
C ALA A 215 11.75 -10.05 -43.37
N ARG A 216 10.84 -9.52 -44.19
CA ARG A 216 10.56 -10.07 -45.51
C ARG A 216 11.81 -9.88 -46.37
N SER A 217 12.54 -10.95 -46.62
CA SER A 217 13.55 -11.01 -47.66
C SER A 217 12.91 -10.71 -49.01
N LEU A 218 13.18 -9.52 -49.55
CA LEU A 218 12.99 -9.20 -50.97
C LEU A 218 14.30 -9.56 -51.68
N SER A 219 14.32 -10.71 -52.35
CA SER A 219 15.28 -10.96 -53.42
C SER A 219 14.71 -10.36 -54.71
N VAL A 220 15.39 -9.33 -55.22
CA VAL A 220 15.19 -8.72 -56.53
C VAL A 220 15.91 -9.57 -57.59
N VAL A 221 15.23 -9.71 -58.74
CA VAL A 221 15.62 -10.14 -60.10
C VAL A 221 17.06 -10.61 -60.31
#